data_AF-A0A6G8NUF5-F1
#
_entry.id   AF-A0A6G8NUF5-F1
#
_cell.length_a   1.000
_cell.length_b   1.000
_cell.length_c   1.000
_cell.angle_alpha   90.00
_cell.angle_beta   90.00
_cell.angle_gamma   90.00
#
_symmetry.space_group_name_H-M   'P 1'
#
loop_
_entity.id
_entity.type
_entity.pdbx_description
1 polymer ?
#
loop_
_entity_poly.entity_id
_entity_poly.type
_entity_poly.pdbx_seq_one_letter_code
_entity_poly.pdbx_strand_id
1 'polypeptide(L)'
;MLCTASGRYERLEGYRKIDGGRAAEVVLDEVCLGDDALLCAQDAGFATLEHSVGFGVLALCAEALGAMDVAKDFTLEYLRTRKQFGAVIGSFQALQHRMADMLLEIEQARSAVINAAAAFGSERTARECALSAASVHGWPRNAFSRMAVSA
;
A
#
# COMPACT_ATOMS: atom_id res chain seq x y z
N MET A 1 -8.36 15.44 -7.05
CA MET A 1 -8.77 15.46 -8.47
C MET A 1 -7.96 16.56 -9.10
N LEU A 2 -7.17 16.21 -10.12
CA LEU A 2 -6.01 16.96 -10.63
C LEU A 2 -6.37 18.41 -10.97
N CYS A 3 -5.56 19.34 -10.49
CA CYS A 3 -5.61 20.74 -10.87
C CYS A 3 -5.46 20.81 -12.40
N THR A 4 -6.57 20.98 -13.14
CA THR A 4 -6.53 21.41 -14.54
C THR A 4 -6.21 22.89 -14.56
N ALA A 5 -5.06 23.26 -14.01
CA ALA A 5 -4.54 24.60 -14.16
C ALA A 5 -3.85 24.64 -15.52
N SER A 6 -4.43 25.44 -16.40
CA SER A 6 -3.74 26.16 -17.47
C SER A 6 -2.63 27.11 -16.92
N GLY A 7 -2.00 26.76 -15.79
CA GLY A 7 -0.85 27.45 -15.21
C GLY A 7 0.40 26.87 -15.85
N ARG A 8 1.19 27.73 -16.50
CA ARG A 8 2.40 27.32 -17.21
C ARG A 8 3.39 26.73 -16.20
N TYR A 9 3.58 25.41 -16.21
CA TYR A 9 4.77 24.80 -15.62
C TYR A 9 5.95 25.07 -16.54
N GLU A 10 7.11 25.42 -15.99
CA GLU A 10 8.31 25.72 -16.79
C GLU A 10 8.87 24.44 -17.41
N ARG A 11 8.89 23.36 -16.63
CA ARG A 11 9.42 22.05 -17.03
C ARG A 11 8.63 20.90 -16.41
N LEU A 12 8.26 19.93 -17.23
CA LEU A 12 7.63 18.67 -16.83
C LEU A 12 8.38 17.51 -17.49
N GLU A 13 9.12 16.72 -16.71
CA GLU A 13 9.84 15.56 -17.21
C GLU A 13 9.31 14.27 -16.61
N GLY A 14 8.58 13.52 -17.44
CA GLY A 14 8.01 12.22 -17.07
C GLY A 14 9.04 11.09 -17.20
N TYR A 15 9.03 10.18 -16.22
CA TYR A 15 9.83 8.96 -16.25
C TYR A 15 9.02 7.75 -15.76
N ARG A 16 9.49 6.56 -16.13
CA ARG A 16 8.89 5.28 -15.73
C ARG A 16 9.52 4.81 -14.43
N LYS A 17 8.68 4.33 -13.51
CA LYS A 17 9.14 3.69 -12.27
C LYS A 17 9.37 2.20 -12.51
N ILE A 18 10.22 1.58 -11.68
CA ILE A 18 10.53 0.14 -11.75
C ILE A 18 9.30 -0.75 -11.50
N ASP A 19 8.34 -0.24 -10.74
CA ASP A 19 7.05 -0.89 -10.45
C ASP A 19 6.05 -0.79 -11.63
N GLY A 20 6.46 -0.24 -12.78
CA GLY A 20 5.60 -0.04 -13.95
C GLY A 20 4.73 1.22 -13.88
N GLY A 21 4.79 1.98 -12.79
CA GLY A 21 4.13 3.27 -12.64
C GLY A 21 4.79 4.39 -13.44
N ARG A 22 4.25 5.60 -13.30
CA ARG A 22 4.82 6.84 -13.87
C ARG A 22 5.09 7.82 -12.74
N ALA A 23 6.14 8.60 -12.89
CA ALA A 23 6.42 9.76 -12.06
C ALA A 23 6.88 10.90 -12.97
N ALA A 24 6.88 12.12 -12.47
CA ALA A 24 7.36 13.27 -13.20
C ALA A 24 8.05 14.26 -12.27
N GLU A 25 9.10 14.89 -12.77
CA GLU A 25 9.67 16.08 -12.17
C GLU A 25 8.89 17.30 -12.69
N VAL A 26 8.48 18.19 -11.79
CA VAL A 26 7.72 19.40 -12.11
C VAL A 26 8.46 20.60 -11.54
N VAL A 27 8.79 21.57 -12.39
CA VAL A 27 9.36 22.86 -11.99
C VAL A 27 8.28 23.94 -12.12
N LEU A 28 8.06 24.64 -11.01
CA LEU A 28 7.12 25.76 -10.92
C LEU A 28 7.95 27.04 -10.78
N ASP A 29 7.90 27.91 -11.79
CA ASP A 29 8.56 29.21 -11.78
C ASP A 29 7.53 30.33 -11.97
N GLU A 30 7.52 31.28 -11.04
CA GLU A 30 6.59 32.43 -10.97
C GLU A 30 5.11 32.11 -11.33
N VAL A 31 4.61 30.93 -10.94
CA VAL A 31 3.25 30.49 -11.28
C VAL A 31 2.21 31.28 -10.47
N CYS A 32 1.46 32.16 -11.13
CA CYS A 32 0.32 32.86 -10.55
C CYS A 32 -0.96 32.02 -10.69
N LEU A 33 -1.69 31.84 -9.59
CA LEU A 33 -2.99 31.18 -9.53
C LEU A 33 -4.04 32.14 -8.96
N GLY A 34 -5.28 32.02 -9.41
CA GLY A 34 -6.41 32.76 -8.83
C GLY A 34 -6.88 32.15 -7.51
N ASP A 35 -7.71 32.88 -6.77
CA ASP A 35 -8.29 32.42 -5.49
C ASP A 35 -9.16 31.17 -5.65
N ASP A 36 -9.69 30.93 -6.85
CA ASP A 36 -10.46 29.74 -7.23
C ASP A 36 -9.62 28.45 -7.29
N ALA A 37 -8.29 28.57 -7.34
CA ALA A 37 -7.37 27.42 -7.30
C ALA A 37 -7.10 26.93 -5.86
N LEU A 38 -7.55 27.66 -4.84
CA LEU A 38 -7.30 27.31 -3.44
C LEU A 38 -8.21 26.15 -3.00
N LEU A 39 -7.61 24.99 -2.72
CA LEU A 39 -8.34 23.75 -2.39
C LEU A 39 -8.84 23.68 -0.94
N CYS A 40 -8.36 24.55 -0.06
CA CYS A 40 -8.70 24.58 1.35
C CYS A 40 -8.66 26.02 1.88
N ALA A 41 -9.08 26.26 3.11
CA ALA A 41 -8.88 27.56 3.73
C ALA A 41 -7.38 27.94 3.76
N GLN A 42 -7.09 29.23 3.73
CA GLN A 42 -5.74 29.74 3.94
C GLN A 42 -5.19 29.20 5.27
N ASP A 43 -3.91 28.80 5.28
CA ASP A 43 -3.21 28.16 6.41
C ASP A 43 -3.68 26.74 6.79
N ALA A 44 -4.70 26.18 6.13
CA ALA A 44 -5.17 24.80 6.35
C ALA A 44 -4.52 23.75 5.43
N GLY A 45 -3.55 24.15 4.59
CA GLY A 45 -2.95 23.32 3.56
C GLY A 45 -2.28 22.06 4.08
N PHE A 46 -1.47 22.18 5.13
CA PHE A 46 -0.75 21.03 5.71
C PHE A 46 -1.69 19.99 6.31
N ALA A 47 -2.68 20.42 7.11
CA ALA A 47 -3.65 19.51 7.72
C ALA A 47 -4.49 18.77 6.66
N THR A 48 -4.87 19.48 5.59
CA THR A 48 -5.61 18.89 4.47
C THR A 48 -4.76 17.89 3.69
N LEU A 49 -3.50 18.22 3.42
CA LEU A 49 -2.54 17.33 2.77
C LEU A 49 -2.33 16.07 3.61
N GLU A 50 -2.06 16.20 4.90
CA GLU A 50 -1.83 15.08 5.80
C GLU A 50 -3.04 14.14 5.86
N HIS A 51 -4.25 14.69 5.96
CA HIS A 51 -5.48 13.91 5.94
C HIS A 51 -5.63 13.13 4.61
N SER A 52 -5.33 13.78 3.48
CA SER A 52 -5.38 13.19 2.15
C SER A 52 -4.32 12.11 1.95
N VAL A 53 -3.10 12.33 2.44
CA VAL A 53 -2.01 11.34 2.45
C VAL A 53 -2.42 10.14 3.29
N GLY A 54 -3.09 10.36 4.42
CA GLY A 54 -3.65 9.28 5.22
C GLY A 54 -4.54 8.36 4.38
N PHE A 55 -5.50 8.91 3.63
CA PHE A 55 -6.36 8.11 2.76
C PHE A 55 -5.57 7.31 1.73
N GLY A 56 -4.54 7.92 1.15
CA GLY A 56 -3.62 7.24 0.23
C GLY A 56 -2.89 6.07 0.88
N VAL A 57 -2.38 6.26 2.11
CA VAL A 57 -1.70 5.18 2.86
C VAL A 57 -2.67 4.05 3.16
N LEU A 58 -3.89 4.34 3.61
CA LEU A 58 -4.90 3.31 3.88
C LEU A 58 -5.24 2.52 2.61
N ALA A 59 -5.45 3.22 1.48
CA ALA A 59 -5.74 2.60 0.20
C ALA A 59 -4.60 1.66 -0.25
N LEU A 60 -3.34 2.09 -0.12
CA LEU A 60 -2.17 1.27 -0.44
C LEU A 60 -2.06 0.04 0.47
N CYS A 61 -2.38 0.17 1.76
CA CYS A 61 -2.37 -0.97 2.68
C CYS A 61 -3.48 -1.98 2.32
N ALA A 62 -4.66 -1.50 1.94
CA ALA A 62 -5.77 -2.35 1.48
C ALA A 62 -5.44 -3.06 0.16
N GLU A 63 -4.79 -2.37 -0.78
CA GLU A 63 -4.29 -2.96 -2.03
C GLU A 63 -3.26 -4.08 -1.75
N ALA A 64 -2.28 -3.79 -0.88
CA ALA A 64 -1.27 -4.77 -0.50
C ALA A 64 -1.89 -6.02 0.15
N LEU A 65 -2.88 -5.84 1.04
CA LEU A 65 -3.62 -6.95 1.63
C LEU A 65 -4.32 -7.82 0.57
N GLY A 66 -4.96 -7.20 -0.42
CA GLY A 66 -5.56 -7.92 -1.54
C GLY A 66 -4.53 -8.70 -2.35
N ALA A 67 -3.36 -8.11 -2.62
CA ALA A 67 -2.27 -8.79 -3.31
C ALA A 67 -1.73 -9.99 -2.51
N MET A 68 -1.62 -9.86 -1.17
CA MET A 68 -1.21 -10.97 -0.30
C MET A 68 -2.21 -12.12 -0.32
N ASP A 69 -3.51 -11.84 -0.31
CA ASP A 69 -4.56 -12.88 -0.40
C ASP A 69 -4.45 -13.67 -1.70
N VAL A 70 -4.29 -12.97 -2.83
CA VAL A 70 -4.12 -13.61 -4.15
C VAL A 70 -2.83 -14.43 -4.20
N ALA A 71 -1.73 -13.90 -3.69
CA ALA A 71 -0.46 -14.62 -3.68
C ALA A 71 -0.52 -15.90 -2.81
N LYS A 72 -1.19 -15.83 -1.66
CA LYS A 72 -1.46 -16.99 -0.79
C LYS A 72 -2.28 -18.06 -1.53
N ASP A 73 -3.34 -17.65 -2.22
CA ASP A 73 -4.22 -18.59 -2.94
C ASP A 73 -3.48 -19.30 -4.08
N PHE A 74 -2.71 -18.57 -4.88
CA PHE A 74 -1.84 -19.17 -5.91
C PHE A 74 -0.80 -20.13 -5.31
N THR A 75 -0.21 -19.76 -4.17
CA THR A 75 0.77 -20.62 -3.48
C THR A 75 0.11 -21.91 -3.00
N LEU A 76 -1.08 -21.83 -2.40
CA LEU A 76 -1.84 -23.01 -1.96
C LEU A 76 -2.22 -23.93 -3.12
N GLU A 77 -2.65 -23.37 -4.24
CA GLU A 77 -2.95 -24.13 -5.45
C GLU A 77 -1.72 -24.88 -5.95
N TYR A 78 -0.57 -24.21 -6.02
CA TYR A 78 0.69 -24.83 -6.43
C TYR A 78 1.12 -25.96 -5.49
N LEU A 79 1.01 -25.76 -4.17
CA LEU A 79 1.37 -26.77 -3.17
C LEU A 79 0.51 -28.03 -3.27
N ARG A 80 -0.74 -27.91 -3.74
CA ARG A 80 -1.67 -29.04 -3.92
C ARG A 80 -1.45 -29.80 -5.23
N THR A 81 -0.97 -29.12 -6.26
CA THR A 81 -0.80 -29.72 -7.60
C THR A 81 0.62 -30.28 -7.82
N ARG A 82 1.64 -29.67 -7.23
CA ARG A 82 3.04 -30.07 -7.42
C ARG A 82 3.37 -31.35 -6.65
N LYS A 83 3.89 -32.36 -7.36
CA LYS A 83 4.33 -33.65 -6.80
C LYS A 83 5.84 -33.82 -6.84
N GLN A 84 6.45 -34.12 -5.69
CA GLN A 84 7.87 -34.44 -5.54
C GLN A 84 8.05 -35.47 -4.41
N PHE A 85 9.11 -36.27 -4.46
CA PHE A 85 9.36 -37.34 -3.48
C PHE A 85 8.17 -38.32 -3.31
N GLY A 86 7.44 -38.58 -4.40
CA GLY A 86 6.31 -39.50 -4.41
C GLY A 86 5.01 -38.97 -3.80
N ALA A 87 4.97 -37.73 -3.32
CA ALA A 87 3.79 -37.10 -2.73
C ALA A 87 3.58 -35.67 -3.26
N VAL A 88 2.44 -35.06 -2.93
CA VAL A 88 2.24 -33.62 -3.17
C VAL A 88 3.09 -32.82 -2.17
N ILE A 89 3.71 -31.73 -2.59
CA ILE A 89 4.61 -30.99 -1.70
C ILE A 89 3.89 -30.35 -0.50
N GLY A 90 2.58 -30.06 -0.64
CA GLY A 90 1.75 -29.57 0.45
C GLY A 90 1.55 -30.54 1.63
N SER A 91 1.95 -31.81 1.52
CA SER A 91 1.89 -32.76 2.65
C SER A 91 3.10 -32.68 3.59
N PHE A 92 4.17 -31.98 3.20
CA PHE A 92 5.35 -31.83 4.05
C PHE A 92 5.11 -30.79 5.16
N GLN A 93 5.34 -31.18 6.42
CA GLN A 93 5.11 -30.32 7.59
C GLN A 93 5.83 -28.97 7.49
N ALA A 94 7.05 -28.93 6.94
CA ALA A 94 7.80 -27.69 6.77
C ALA A 94 7.06 -26.66 5.93
N LEU A 95 6.40 -27.09 4.85
CA LEU A 95 5.60 -26.20 3.99
C LEU A 95 4.27 -25.85 4.65
N GLN A 96 3.64 -26.79 5.37
CA GLN A 96 2.42 -26.53 6.13
C GLN A 96 2.64 -25.47 7.22
N HIS A 97 3.76 -25.55 7.96
CA HIS A 97 4.12 -24.58 8.98
C HIS A 97 4.32 -23.18 8.38
N ARG A 98 5.09 -23.08 7.28
CA ARG A 98 5.28 -21.80 6.57
C ARG A 98 3.97 -21.20 6.07
N MET A 99 3.04 -22.04 5.58
CA MET A 99 1.73 -21.55 5.16
C MET A 99 0.86 -21.08 6.32
N ALA A 100 0.97 -21.73 7.49
CA ALA A 100 0.29 -21.28 8.71
C ALA A 100 0.83 -19.92 9.19
N ASP A 101 2.15 -19.73 9.17
CA ASP A 101 2.79 -18.46 9.52
C ASP A 101 2.37 -17.35 8.54
N MET A 102 2.35 -17.64 7.24
CA MET A 102 1.89 -16.70 6.22
C MET A 102 0.44 -16.28 6.44
N LEU A 103 -0.45 -17.23 6.75
CA LEU A 103 -1.84 -16.94 7.05
C LEU A 103 -1.97 -16.03 8.29
N LEU A 104 -1.19 -16.30 9.33
CA LEU A 104 -1.19 -15.49 10.55
C LEU A 104 -0.79 -14.04 10.27
N GLU A 105 0.26 -13.82 9.45
CA GLU A 105 0.71 -12.49 9.06
C GLU A 105 -0.34 -11.75 8.21
N ILE A 106 -1.03 -12.45 7.31
CA ILE A 106 -2.13 -11.87 6.50
C ILE A 106 -3.29 -11.43 7.39
N GLU A 107 -3.69 -12.24 8.38
CA GLU A 107 -4.78 -11.88 9.29
C GLU A 107 -4.41 -10.74 10.25
N GLN A 108 -3.13 -10.64 10.65
CA GLN A 108 -2.63 -9.47 11.38
C GLN A 108 -2.70 -8.21 10.52
N ALA A 109 -2.26 -8.28 9.26
CA ALA A 109 -2.35 -7.17 8.32
C ALA A 109 -3.82 -6.76 8.06
N ARG A 110 -4.72 -7.73 7.87
CA ARG A 110 -6.16 -7.50 7.72
C ARG A 110 -6.74 -6.73 8.92
N SER A 111 -6.42 -7.19 10.13
CA SER A 111 -6.87 -6.55 11.36
C SER A 111 -6.35 -5.11 11.47
N ALA A 112 -5.07 -4.88 11.15
CA ALA A 112 -4.48 -3.55 11.18
C ALA A 112 -5.13 -2.58 10.17
N VAL A 113 -5.41 -3.05 8.95
CA VAL A 113 -6.10 -2.25 7.91
C VAL A 113 -7.52 -1.90 8.34
N ILE A 114 -8.28 -2.86 8.88
CA ILE A 114 -9.64 -2.61 9.39
C ILE A 114 -9.62 -1.59 10.53
N ASN A 115 -8.70 -1.72 11.47
CA ASN A 115 -8.55 -0.79 12.59
C ASN A 115 -8.16 0.62 12.09
N ALA A 116 -7.26 0.72 11.12
CA ALA A 116 -6.91 1.99 10.50
C ALA A 116 -8.11 2.64 9.82
N ALA A 117 -8.90 1.88 9.05
CA ALA A 117 -10.12 2.37 8.43
C ALA A 117 -11.15 2.86 9.47
N ALA A 118 -11.32 2.13 10.58
CA ALA A 118 -12.22 2.54 11.66
C ALA A 118 -11.75 3.82 12.38
N ALA A 119 -10.43 4.02 12.51
CA ALA A 119 -9.85 5.18 13.15
C ALA A 119 -9.86 6.45 12.30
N PHE A 120 -10.31 6.42 11.03
CA PHE A 120 -10.26 7.60 10.14
C PHE A 120 -11.09 8.79 10.61
N GLY A 121 -12.19 8.53 11.32
CA GLY A 121 -13.03 9.57 11.93
C GLY A 121 -12.59 10.02 13.32
N SER A 122 -11.49 9.49 13.84
CA SER A 122 -10.99 9.82 15.19
C SER A 122 -10.03 11.01 15.19
N GLU A 123 -9.58 11.43 16.38
CA GLU A 123 -8.56 12.47 16.50
C GLU A 123 -7.29 12.13 15.73
N ARG A 124 -6.57 13.19 15.30
CA ARG A 124 -5.36 13.12 14.48
C ARG A 124 -4.36 12.09 14.96
N THR A 125 -4.05 12.09 16.26
CA THR A 125 -3.07 11.18 16.87
C THR A 125 -3.50 9.72 16.81
N ALA A 126 -4.77 9.44 17.09
CA ALA A 126 -5.33 8.09 17.02
C ALA A 126 -5.34 7.56 15.57
N ARG A 127 -5.75 8.41 14.61
CA ARG A 127 -5.69 8.11 13.17
C ARG A 127 -4.28 7.80 12.71
N GLU A 128 -3.30 8.64 13.03
CA GLU A 128 -1.91 8.47 12.61
C GLU A 128 -1.27 7.22 13.21
N CYS A 129 -1.59 6.90 14.46
CA CYS A 129 -1.10 5.69 15.12
C CYS A 129 -1.66 4.43 14.44
N ALA A 130 -2.96 4.43 14.12
CA ALA A 130 -3.59 3.31 13.42
C ALA A 130 -3.09 3.15 11.97
N LEU A 131 -2.89 4.25 11.24
CA LEU A 131 -2.27 4.27 9.91
C LEU A 131 -0.84 3.74 9.94
N SER A 132 -0.06 4.14 10.95
CA SER A 132 1.32 3.67 11.12
C SER A 132 1.34 2.16 11.37
N ALA A 133 0.47 1.64 12.23
CA ALA A 133 0.33 0.21 12.46
C ALA A 133 -0.05 -0.55 11.18
N ALA A 134 -1.05 -0.06 10.42
CA ALA A 134 -1.42 -0.66 9.14
C ALA A 134 -0.28 -0.62 8.12
N SER A 135 0.51 0.45 8.07
CA SER A 135 1.64 0.56 7.15
C SER A 135 2.76 -0.44 7.46
N VAL A 136 3.01 -0.73 8.74
CA VAL A 136 4.05 -1.70 9.15
C VAL A 136 3.64 -3.13 8.77
N HIS A 137 2.38 -3.48 8.98
CA HIS A 137 1.88 -4.83 8.69
C HIS A 137 1.49 -5.02 7.21
N GLY A 138 1.07 -3.96 6.52
CA GLY A 138 0.70 -3.97 5.11
C GLY A 138 1.89 -3.84 4.15
N TRP A 139 3.04 -3.33 4.59
CA TRP A 139 4.18 -3.14 3.67
C TRP A 139 4.88 -4.47 3.34
N PRO A 140 5.09 -4.79 2.05
CA PRO A 140 5.61 -6.08 1.59
C PRO A 140 7.06 -6.40 2.01
N ARG A 141 7.77 -5.52 2.75
CA ARG A 141 9.17 -5.75 3.12
C ARG A 141 9.40 -7.05 3.89
N ASN A 142 8.43 -7.47 4.70
CA ASN A 142 8.60 -8.61 5.60
C ASN A 142 7.91 -9.88 5.09
N ALA A 143 6.80 -9.76 4.36
CA ALA A 143 6.04 -10.89 3.84
C ALA A 143 6.61 -11.39 2.50
N PHE A 144 6.89 -10.49 1.55
CA PHE A 144 7.35 -10.86 0.20
C PHE A 144 8.78 -11.40 0.20
N SER A 145 9.66 -10.84 1.04
CA SER A 145 11.04 -11.33 1.19
C SER A 145 11.08 -12.74 1.77
N ARG A 146 10.17 -13.09 2.70
CA ARG A 146 10.05 -14.45 3.24
C ARG A 146 9.42 -15.42 2.23
N MET A 147 8.53 -14.95 1.35
CA MET A 147 7.98 -15.76 0.26
C MET A 147 9.00 -16.09 -0.84
N ALA A 148 9.85 -15.13 -1.23
CA ALA A 148 10.71 -15.26 -2.39
C ALA A 148 11.99 -16.10 -2.18
N VAL A 149 12.45 -16.30 -0.94
CA VAL A 149 13.78 -16.88 -0.66
C VAL A 149 13.79 -18.43 -0.56
N SER A 150 12.67 -19.12 -0.81
CA SER A 150 12.65 -20.59 -0.61
C SER A 150 11.76 -21.42 -1.53
N ALA A 151 11.46 -20.91 -2.73
CA ALA A 151 11.00 -21.71 -3.87
C ALA A 151 12.17 -21.93 -4.84
#